data_AF-A0A6B0CIN6-F1
#
_entry.id   AF-A0A6B0CIN6-F1
#
_cell.length_a   1.000
_cell.length_b   1.000
_cell.length_c   1.000
_cell.angle_alpha   90.00
_cell.angle_beta   90.00
_cell.angle_gamma   90.00
#
_symmetry.space_group_name_H-M   'P 1'
#
loop_
_entity.id
_entity.type
_entity.pdbx_description
1 polymer ?
#
loop_
_entity_poly.entity_id
_entity_poly.type
_entity_poly.pdbx_seq_one_letter_code
_entity_poly.pdbx_strand_id
1 'polypeptide(L)'
;MNVEYSKIKKAVPILLFLFVFSLVIDNSFKLISVAIADDLNISVTTVSWQATLAGLVIGIGAVVYASLSDAISIRTLFIYGVILIIIGSIIGYIFQHQFALLLVGRIIQTAGLAAAETLYVIYVAKYLSKEDQKTYLGLSTSSYSLSLVIGTLSGGFISTYLHWTNMFLIALIVVFTLPFLFKLLPKENNTNKAHLDFVGLILVATIATTVMLFITNFNWLYMIGALIAIIVFALYIKNAQRPLV
;
A
#
# COMPACT_ATOMS: atom_id res chain seq x y z
N MET A 1 -18.26 -26.21 12.48
CA MET A 1 -17.35 -25.08 12.11
C MET A 1 -17.66 -23.92 13.06
N ASN A 2 -16.69 -23.43 13.84
CA ASN A 2 -16.92 -22.37 14.84
C ASN A 2 -17.57 -21.13 14.18
N VAL A 3 -18.59 -20.55 14.83
CA VAL A 3 -19.34 -19.37 14.34
C VAL A 3 -18.39 -18.20 14.02
N GLU A 4 -17.32 -18.08 14.79
CA GLU A 4 -16.26 -17.09 14.61
C GLU A 4 -15.42 -17.33 13.34
N TYR A 5 -15.03 -18.59 13.07
CA TYR A 5 -14.32 -18.96 11.83
C TYR A 5 -15.18 -18.70 10.57
N SER A 6 -16.49 -18.92 10.66
CA SER A 6 -17.43 -18.60 9.57
C SER A 6 -17.47 -17.10 9.27
N LYS A 7 -17.45 -16.23 10.29
CA LYS A 7 -17.37 -14.78 10.11
C LYS A 7 -16.03 -14.35 9.50
N ILE A 8 -14.92 -14.93 9.99
CA ILE A 8 -13.57 -14.66 9.48
C ILE A 8 -13.50 -14.95 7.97
N LYS A 9 -14.01 -16.11 7.54
CA LYS A 9 -14.03 -16.50 6.12
C LYS A 9 -14.94 -15.60 5.28
N LYS A 10 -16.06 -15.13 5.83
CA LYS A 10 -16.97 -14.17 5.16
C LYS A 10 -16.34 -12.79 4.95
N ALA A 11 -15.30 -12.42 5.70
CA ALA A 11 -14.58 -11.17 5.48
C ALA A 11 -13.65 -11.24 4.26
N VAL A 12 -13.17 -12.43 3.87
CA VAL A 12 -12.13 -12.56 2.84
C VAL A 12 -12.51 -11.93 1.49
N PRO A 13 -13.74 -12.08 0.96
CA PRO A 13 -14.11 -11.45 -0.30
C PRO A 13 -14.03 -9.91 -0.27
N ILE A 14 -14.43 -9.26 0.83
CA ILE A 14 -14.35 -7.79 0.92
C ILE A 14 -12.90 -7.33 1.08
N LEU A 15 -12.06 -8.08 1.80
CA LEU A 15 -10.64 -7.78 1.92
C LEU A 15 -9.90 -8.01 0.60
N LEU A 16 -10.25 -9.08 -0.12
CA LEU A 16 -9.70 -9.35 -1.45
C LEU A 16 -10.12 -8.25 -2.43
N PHE A 17 -11.37 -7.79 -2.39
CA PHE A 17 -11.80 -6.63 -3.16
C PHE A 17 -10.95 -5.39 -2.84
N LEU A 18 -10.74 -5.05 -1.56
CA LEU A 18 -9.88 -3.94 -1.17
C LEU A 18 -8.44 -4.09 -1.66
N PHE A 19 -7.88 -5.30 -1.55
CA PHE A 19 -6.55 -5.65 -2.03
C PHE A 19 -6.43 -5.41 -3.55
N VAL A 20 -7.31 -6.03 -4.35
CA VAL A 20 -7.29 -5.91 -5.81
C VAL A 20 -7.55 -4.48 -6.25
N PHE A 21 -8.55 -3.83 -5.66
CA PHE A 21 -8.92 -2.47 -6.02
C PHE A 21 -7.79 -1.50 -5.72
N SER A 22 -7.10 -1.65 -4.60
CA SER A 22 -5.96 -0.81 -4.25
C SER A 22 -4.80 -0.97 -5.24
N LEU A 23 -4.51 -2.21 -5.64
CA LEU A 23 -3.50 -2.48 -6.67
C LEU A 23 -3.89 -1.92 -8.04
N VAL A 24 -5.16 -1.99 -8.43
CA VAL A 24 -5.65 -1.38 -9.67
C VAL A 24 -5.41 0.11 -9.64
N ILE A 25 -5.82 0.80 -8.56
CA ILE A 25 -5.61 2.24 -8.39
C ILE A 25 -4.12 2.59 -8.49
N ASP A 26 -3.25 1.91 -7.74
CA ASP A 26 -1.79 2.16 -7.78
C ASP A 26 -1.24 2.05 -9.21
N ASN A 27 -1.55 0.96 -9.91
CA ASN A 27 -1.04 0.73 -11.25
C ASN A 27 -1.60 1.70 -12.30
N SER A 28 -2.83 2.17 -12.15
CA SER A 28 -3.38 3.18 -13.05
C SER A 28 -2.68 4.52 -12.92
N PHE A 29 -2.31 4.93 -11.71
CA PHE A 29 -1.64 6.20 -11.51
C PHE A 29 -0.23 6.23 -12.09
N LYS A 30 0.45 5.08 -12.19
CA LYS A 30 1.73 4.97 -12.90
C LYS A 30 1.59 5.43 -14.36
N LEU A 31 0.51 5.03 -15.04
CA LEU A 31 0.26 5.39 -16.43
C LEU A 31 -0.25 6.83 -16.62
N ILE A 32 -1.00 7.37 -15.65
CA ILE A 32 -1.57 8.73 -15.69
C ILE A 32 -0.50 9.84 -15.66
N SER A 33 0.76 9.52 -15.30
CA SER A 33 1.85 10.51 -15.16
C SER A 33 2.05 11.41 -16.39
N VAL A 34 1.84 10.90 -17.60
CA VAL A 34 1.96 11.70 -18.83
C VAL A 34 0.84 12.73 -18.92
N ALA A 35 -0.41 12.32 -18.67
CA ALA A 35 -1.56 13.22 -18.70
C ALA A 35 -1.47 14.33 -17.65
N ILE A 36 -0.95 14.04 -16.45
CA ILE A 36 -0.69 15.05 -15.42
C ILE A 36 0.39 16.05 -15.89
N ALA A 37 1.46 15.55 -16.52
CA ALA A 37 2.54 16.40 -16.99
C ALA A 37 2.06 17.38 -18.06
N ASP A 38 1.24 16.89 -18.99
CA ASP A 38 0.64 17.69 -20.06
C ASP A 38 -0.35 18.73 -19.49
N ASP A 39 -1.22 18.34 -18.56
CA ASP A 39 -2.24 19.21 -17.97
C ASP A 39 -1.63 20.33 -17.09
N LEU A 40 -0.56 20.03 -16.36
CA LEU A 40 0.13 20.99 -15.49
C LEU A 40 1.29 21.72 -16.18
N ASN A 41 1.58 21.39 -17.44
CA ASN A 41 2.70 21.92 -18.23
C ASN A 41 4.05 21.82 -17.48
N ILE A 42 4.32 20.65 -16.90
CA ILE A 42 5.57 20.31 -16.20
C ILE A 42 6.20 19.06 -16.78
N SER A 43 7.48 18.81 -16.47
CA SER A 43 8.17 17.65 -17.06
C SER A 43 7.60 16.31 -16.57
N VAL A 44 7.52 15.33 -17.46
CA VAL A 44 7.16 13.94 -17.13
C VAL A 44 8.10 13.36 -16.07
N THR A 45 9.38 13.77 -16.07
CA THR A 45 10.36 13.38 -15.05
C THR A 45 9.96 13.88 -13.66
N THR A 46 9.48 15.13 -13.56
CA THR A 46 8.96 15.68 -12.30
C THR A 46 7.74 14.90 -11.83
N VAL A 47 6.81 14.60 -12.74
CA VAL A 47 5.59 13.87 -12.38
C VAL A 47 5.88 12.42 -11.99
N SER A 48 6.81 11.75 -12.66
CA SER A 48 7.18 10.35 -12.40
C SER A 48 7.59 10.09 -10.95
N TRP A 49 8.00 11.12 -10.20
CA TRP A 49 8.22 11.01 -8.75
C TRP A 49 6.99 10.53 -7.97
N GLN A 50 5.76 10.75 -8.45
CA GLN A 50 4.57 10.19 -7.80
C GLN A 50 4.56 8.65 -7.79
N ALA A 51 4.96 8.01 -8.89
CA ALA A 51 5.05 6.55 -8.97
C ALA A 51 6.23 6.03 -8.14
N THR A 52 7.36 6.75 -8.18
CA THR A 52 8.56 6.43 -7.41
C THR A 52 8.29 6.45 -5.90
N LEU A 53 7.74 7.57 -5.41
CA LEU A 53 7.40 7.73 -3.99
C LEU A 53 6.31 6.76 -3.56
N ALA A 54 5.34 6.45 -4.43
CA ALA A 54 4.34 5.44 -4.14
C ALA A 54 4.96 4.06 -3.85
N GLY A 55 5.92 3.62 -4.68
CA GLY A 55 6.66 2.37 -4.45
C GLY A 55 7.41 2.34 -3.11
N LEU A 56 8.04 3.44 -2.71
CA LEU A 56 8.69 3.56 -1.40
C LEU A 56 7.69 3.48 -0.25
N VAL A 57 6.58 4.20 -0.36
CA VAL A 57 5.52 4.19 0.66
C VAL A 57 4.92 2.79 0.82
N ILE A 58 4.70 2.05 -0.28
CA ILE A 58 4.23 0.66 -0.23
C ILE A 58 5.25 -0.25 0.45
N GLY A 59 6.53 -0.15 0.05
CA GLY A 59 7.59 -0.98 0.63
C GLY A 59 7.81 -0.75 2.13
N ILE A 60 7.89 0.52 2.55
CA ILE A 60 7.99 0.90 3.98
C ILE A 60 6.69 0.51 4.70
N GLY A 61 5.55 0.80 4.09
CA GLY A 61 4.22 0.49 4.61
C GLY A 61 4.04 -0.99 4.92
N ALA A 62 4.56 -1.89 4.08
CA ALA A 62 4.47 -3.33 4.31
C ALA A 62 5.12 -3.74 5.65
N VAL A 63 6.31 -3.21 5.95
CA VAL A 63 7.00 -3.49 7.23
C VAL A 63 6.29 -2.82 8.40
N VAL A 64 5.86 -1.57 8.24
CA VAL A 64 5.11 -0.83 9.27
C VAL A 64 3.81 -1.55 9.63
N TYR A 65 3.00 -1.93 8.64
CA TYR A 65 1.72 -2.57 8.85
C TYR A 65 1.86 -4.00 9.36
N ALA A 66 2.91 -4.73 8.98
CA ALA A 66 3.24 -6.01 9.59
C ALA A 66 3.46 -5.86 11.11
N SER A 67 4.37 -4.97 11.51
CA SER A 67 4.65 -4.69 12.92
C SER A 67 3.44 -4.16 13.68
N LEU A 68 2.70 -3.23 13.09
CA LEU A 68 1.50 -2.69 13.71
C LEU A 68 0.42 -3.75 13.89
N SER A 69 0.33 -4.76 13.00
CA SER A 69 -0.70 -5.80 13.07
C SER A 69 -0.54 -6.77 14.26
N ASP A 70 0.64 -6.81 14.87
CA ASP A 70 0.90 -7.59 16.08
C ASP A 70 0.35 -6.92 17.34
N ALA A 71 0.23 -5.58 17.32
CA ALA A 71 -0.16 -4.80 18.49
C ALA A 71 -1.50 -4.07 18.34
N ILE A 72 -1.88 -3.70 17.11
CA ILE A 72 -3.14 -3.04 16.77
C ILE A 72 -4.00 -4.05 16.03
N SER A 73 -5.30 -4.08 16.33
CA SER A 73 -6.22 -4.98 15.62
C SER A 73 -6.19 -4.72 14.11
N ILE A 74 -6.15 -5.79 13.32
CA ILE A 74 -6.16 -5.70 11.85
C ILE A 74 -7.38 -4.93 11.33
N ARG A 75 -8.52 -5.05 12.03
CA ARG A 75 -9.71 -4.24 11.77
C ARG A 75 -9.43 -2.75 11.83
N THR A 76 -8.81 -2.29 12.91
CA THR A 76 -8.49 -0.88 13.11
C THR A 76 -7.55 -0.39 12.02
N LEU A 77 -6.53 -1.18 11.67
CA LEU A 77 -5.57 -0.83 10.62
C LEU A 77 -6.23 -0.73 9.24
N PHE A 78 -7.12 -1.67 8.87
CA PHE A 78 -7.89 -1.56 7.63
C PHE A 78 -8.76 -0.31 7.58
N ILE A 79 -9.44 0.03 8.68
CA ILE A 79 -10.28 1.24 8.75
C ILE A 79 -9.43 2.50 8.55
N TYR A 80 -8.30 2.62 9.24
CA TYR A 80 -7.39 3.74 9.03
C TYR A 80 -6.81 3.77 7.61
N GLY A 81 -6.46 2.61 7.04
CA GLY A 81 -6.02 2.51 5.66
C GLY A 81 -7.07 3.05 4.68
N VAL A 82 -8.33 2.65 4.82
CA VAL A 82 -9.44 3.16 3.99
C VAL A 82 -9.63 4.68 4.18
N ILE A 83 -9.53 5.17 5.41
CA ILE A 83 -9.61 6.62 5.70
C ILE A 83 -8.47 7.38 5.00
N LEU A 84 -7.23 6.85 5.03
CA LEU A 84 -6.09 7.44 4.33
C LEU A 84 -6.29 7.46 2.82
N ILE A 85 -6.83 6.38 2.23
CA ILE A 85 -7.20 6.36 0.80
C ILE A 85 -8.19 7.49 0.52
N ILE A 86 -9.24 7.65 1.32
CA ILE A 86 -10.27 8.68 1.12
C ILE A 86 -9.68 10.08 1.23
N ILE A 87 -8.96 10.38 2.32
CA ILE A 87 -8.38 11.70 2.55
C ILE A 87 -7.36 12.05 1.47
N GLY A 88 -6.44 11.14 1.15
CA GLY A 88 -5.45 11.34 0.10
C GLY A 88 -6.09 11.54 -1.28
N SER A 89 -7.19 10.83 -1.56
CA SER A 89 -7.97 11.00 -2.79
C SER A 89 -8.60 12.38 -2.88
N ILE A 90 -9.22 12.85 -1.80
CA ILE A 90 -9.85 14.18 -1.74
C ILE A 90 -8.80 15.28 -1.91
N ILE A 91 -7.67 15.18 -1.21
CA ILE A 91 -6.56 16.13 -1.33
C ILE A 91 -6.06 16.16 -2.78
N GLY A 92 -5.77 14.99 -3.37
CA GLY A 92 -5.28 14.89 -4.75
C GLY A 92 -6.25 15.46 -5.78
N TYR A 93 -7.56 15.28 -5.58
CA TYR A 93 -8.60 15.84 -6.43
C TYR A 93 -8.75 17.36 -6.27
N ILE A 94 -8.84 17.87 -5.04
CA ILE A 94 -9.02 19.30 -4.77
C ILE A 94 -7.80 20.10 -5.24
N PHE A 95 -6.60 19.59 -4.98
CA PHE A 95 -5.35 20.26 -5.35
C PHE A 95 -4.78 19.78 -6.68
N GLN A 96 -5.64 19.28 -7.59
CA GLN A 96 -5.24 18.73 -8.89
C GLN A 96 -4.37 19.69 -9.72
N HIS A 97 -4.51 21.01 -9.56
CA HIS A 97 -3.76 22.04 -10.29
C HIS A 97 -2.37 22.37 -9.68
N GLN A 98 -2.02 21.80 -8.53
CA GLN A 98 -0.74 22.04 -7.86
C GLN A 98 -0.03 20.72 -7.59
N PHE A 99 0.92 20.37 -8.45
CA PHE A 99 1.60 19.06 -8.41
C PHE A 99 2.16 18.71 -7.03
N ALA A 100 2.74 19.67 -6.30
CA ALA A 100 3.30 19.42 -4.97
C ALA A 100 2.23 18.98 -3.95
N LEU A 101 1.07 19.66 -3.92
CA LEU A 101 -0.02 19.30 -3.01
C LEU A 101 -0.74 18.03 -3.46
N LEU A 102 -0.89 17.84 -4.77
CA LEU A 102 -1.37 16.59 -5.35
C LEU A 102 -0.49 15.41 -4.93
N LEU A 103 0.83 15.58 -4.99
CA LEU A 103 1.80 14.58 -4.60
C LEU A 103 1.70 14.24 -3.11
N VAL A 104 1.42 15.23 -2.25
CA VAL A 104 1.12 14.97 -0.83
C VAL A 104 -0.14 14.11 -0.70
N GLY A 105 -1.22 14.44 -1.42
CA GLY A 105 -2.44 13.62 -1.48
C GLY A 105 -2.17 12.20 -1.95
N ARG A 106 -1.33 12.04 -2.98
CA ARG A 106 -0.83 10.76 -3.48
C ARG A 106 -0.13 9.94 -2.41
N ILE A 107 0.82 10.52 -1.69
CA ILE A 107 1.57 9.83 -0.63
C ILE A 107 0.61 9.34 0.48
N ILE A 108 -0.34 10.18 0.90
CA ILE A 108 -1.35 9.83 1.89
C ILE A 108 -2.25 8.70 1.36
N GLN A 109 -2.70 8.79 0.10
CA GLN A 109 -3.52 7.76 -0.53
C GLN A 109 -2.78 6.43 -0.57
N THR A 110 -1.53 6.43 -1.06
CA THR A 110 -0.70 5.24 -1.19
C THR A 110 -0.38 4.60 0.16
N ALA A 111 -0.22 5.38 1.23
CA ALA A 111 -0.09 4.82 2.58
C ALA A 111 -1.31 3.98 2.97
N GLY A 112 -2.51 4.38 2.54
CA GLY A 112 -3.73 3.59 2.70
C GLY A 112 -3.83 2.38 1.77
N LEU A 113 -3.39 2.48 0.51
CA LEU A 113 -3.30 1.36 -0.42
C LEU A 113 -2.37 0.26 0.12
N ALA A 114 -1.21 0.65 0.63
CA ALA A 114 -0.24 -0.24 1.26
C ALA A 114 -0.82 -1.02 2.45
N ALA A 115 -1.72 -0.39 3.22
CA ALA A 115 -2.46 -1.08 4.29
C ALA A 115 -3.34 -2.19 3.72
N ALA A 116 -4.14 -1.90 2.69
CA ALA A 116 -5.04 -2.89 2.10
C ALA A 116 -4.27 -4.08 1.50
N GLU A 117 -3.15 -3.80 0.82
CA GLU A 117 -2.29 -4.81 0.20
C GLU A 117 -1.65 -5.75 1.25
N THR A 118 -1.04 -5.16 2.27
CA THR A 118 -0.27 -5.89 3.28
C THR A 118 -1.19 -6.63 4.25
N LEU A 119 -2.21 -5.95 4.78
CA LEU A 119 -3.08 -6.50 5.83
C LEU A 119 -3.95 -7.65 5.31
N TYR A 120 -4.24 -7.73 4.00
CA TYR A 120 -4.94 -8.88 3.42
C TYR A 120 -4.13 -10.16 3.61
N VAL A 121 -2.85 -10.13 3.23
CA VAL A 121 -1.96 -11.29 3.32
C VAL A 121 -1.77 -11.71 4.77
N ILE A 122 -1.56 -10.74 5.66
CA ILE A 122 -1.47 -10.97 7.11
C ILE A 122 -2.75 -11.60 7.64
N TYR A 123 -3.92 -11.07 7.27
CA TYR A 123 -5.20 -11.59 7.72
C TYR A 123 -5.41 -13.04 7.30
N VAL A 124 -5.13 -13.36 6.04
CA VAL A 124 -5.22 -14.73 5.51
C VAL A 124 -4.28 -15.66 6.28
N ALA A 125 -3.02 -15.26 6.49
CA ALA A 125 -2.02 -16.05 7.19
C ALA A 125 -2.36 -16.26 8.69
N LYS A 126 -2.93 -15.26 9.35
CA LYS A 126 -3.21 -15.26 10.79
C LYS A 126 -4.50 -16.00 11.15
N TYR A 127 -5.57 -15.85 10.36
CA TYR A 127 -6.91 -16.30 10.77
C TYR A 127 -7.47 -17.49 9.99
N LEU A 128 -6.94 -17.80 8.80
CA LEU A 128 -7.47 -18.92 8.00
C LEU A 128 -6.71 -20.21 8.24
N SER A 129 -7.37 -21.34 8.02
CA SER A 129 -6.74 -22.66 8.06
C SER A 129 -5.68 -22.80 6.97
N LYS A 130 -4.70 -23.69 7.17
CA LYS A 130 -3.64 -23.95 6.17
C LYS A 130 -4.17 -24.34 4.79
N GLU A 131 -5.34 -24.98 4.73
CA GLU A 131 -6.00 -25.33 3.47
C GLU A 131 -6.55 -24.09 2.77
N ASP A 132 -7.31 -23.25 3.50
CA ASP A 132 -7.87 -22.00 2.98
C ASP A 132 -6.76 -21.00 2.59
N GLN A 133 -5.66 -20.95 3.35
CA GLN A 133 -4.51 -20.09 3.05
C GLN A 133 -3.95 -20.34 1.64
N LYS A 134 -3.80 -21.60 1.22
CA LYS A 134 -3.30 -21.93 -0.12
C LYS A 134 -4.17 -21.32 -1.21
N THR A 135 -5.49 -21.43 -1.05
CA THR A 135 -6.46 -20.87 -1.99
C THR A 135 -6.41 -19.35 -2.01
N TYR A 136 -6.52 -18.70 -0.85
CA TYR A 136 -6.66 -17.24 -0.79
C TYR A 136 -5.35 -16.48 -1.05
N LEU A 137 -4.19 -17.08 -0.72
CA LEU A 137 -2.88 -16.54 -1.12
C LEU A 137 -2.64 -16.74 -2.62
N GLY A 138 -3.03 -17.90 -3.17
CA GLY A 138 -2.99 -18.14 -4.62
C GLY A 138 -3.89 -17.17 -5.39
N LEU A 139 -5.06 -16.84 -4.84
CA LEU A 139 -5.95 -15.81 -5.37
C LEU A 139 -5.29 -14.43 -5.33
N SER A 140 -4.66 -14.02 -4.21
CA SER A 140 -3.96 -12.72 -4.19
C SER A 140 -2.86 -12.63 -5.25
N THR A 141 -2.06 -13.68 -5.45
CA THR A 141 -1.00 -13.67 -6.47
C THR A 141 -1.58 -13.55 -7.88
N SER A 142 -2.65 -14.30 -8.17
CA SER A 142 -3.35 -14.21 -9.46
C SER A 142 -3.98 -12.82 -9.67
N SER A 143 -4.61 -12.30 -8.62
CA SER A 143 -5.22 -10.97 -8.61
C SER A 143 -4.20 -9.86 -8.77
N TYR A 144 -3.00 -9.99 -8.20
CA TYR A 144 -1.91 -9.05 -8.41
C TYR A 144 -1.54 -8.96 -9.90
N SER A 145 -1.31 -10.10 -10.56
CA SER A 145 -1.02 -10.13 -12.00
C SER A 145 -2.15 -9.51 -12.83
N LEU A 146 -3.41 -9.81 -12.49
CA LEU A 146 -4.56 -9.25 -13.17
C LEU A 146 -4.70 -7.73 -12.97
N SER A 147 -4.40 -7.24 -11.76
CA SER A 147 -4.47 -5.83 -11.41
C SER A 147 -3.47 -4.97 -12.19
N LEU A 148 -2.32 -5.52 -12.59
CA LEU A 148 -1.35 -4.81 -13.45
C LEU A 148 -1.98 -4.44 -14.80
N VAL A 149 -2.67 -5.41 -15.41
CA VAL A 149 -3.33 -5.23 -16.72
C VAL A 149 -4.53 -4.30 -16.56
N ILE A 150 -5.41 -4.57 -15.60
CA ILE A 150 -6.62 -3.75 -15.37
C ILE A 150 -6.24 -2.32 -14.97
N GLY A 151 -5.23 -2.16 -14.11
CA GLY A 151 -4.71 -0.87 -13.67
C GLY A 151 -4.17 -0.06 -14.84
N THR A 152 -3.31 -0.66 -15.66
CA THR A 152 -2.76 -0.01 -16.87
C THR A 152 -3.88 0.36 -17.85
N LEU A 153 -4.80 -0.56 -18.16
CA LEU A 153 -5.90 -0.28 -19.09
C LEU A 153 -6.83 0.83 -18.58
N SER A 154 -7.17 0.81 -17.29
CA SER A 154 -8.00 1.84 -16.68
C SER A 154 -7.28 3.18 -16.63
N GLY A 155 -6.00 3.24 -16.28
CA GLY A 155 -5.22 4.49 -16.32
C GLY A 155 -5.20 5.12 -17.72
N GLY A 156 -5.05 4.30 -18.76
CA GLY A 156 -5.02 4.75 -20.15
C GLY A 156 -6.39 5.20 -20.63
N PHE A 157 -7.43 4.40 -20.36
CA PHE A 157 -8.82 4.73 -20.69
C PHE A 157 -9.27 6.02 -20.01
N ILE A 158 -9.03 6.16 -18.70
CA ILE A 158 -9.37 7.36 -17.94
C ILE A 158 -8.61 8.57 -18.50
N SER A 159 -7.32 8.44 -18.83
CA SER A 159 -6.54 9.57 -19.39
C SER A 159 -6.96 9.97 -20.80
N THR A 160 -7.48 9.03 -21.60
CA THR A 160 -7.85 9.27 -23.00
C THR A 160 -9.25 9.85 -23.14
N TYR A 161 -10.22 9.30 -22.39
CA TYR A 161 -11.64 9.59 -22.57
C TYR A 161 -12.25 10.44 -21.47
N LEU A 162 -11.59 10.54 -20.32
CA LEU A 162 -12.05 11.29 -19.15
C LEU A 162 -10.93 12.22 -18.66
N HIS A 163 -11.25 13.07 -17.68
CA HIS A 163 -10.21 13.81 -16.98
C HIS A 163 -9.45 12.86 -16.05
N TRP A 164 -8.11 12.92 -16.04
CA TRP A 164 -7.25 12.01 -15.26
C TRP A 164 -7.54 12.06 -13.75
N THR A 165 -8.05 13.19 -13.26
CA THR A 165 -8.39 13.40 -11.84
C THR A 165 -9.56 12.54 -11.37
N ASN A 166 -10.38 12.03 -12.30
CA ASN A 166 -11.43 11.06 -11.99
C ASN A 166 -10.89 9.80 -11.32
N MET A 167 -9.61 9.46 -11.51
CA MET A 167 -9.03 8.29 -10.86
C MET A 167 -8.90 8.46 -9.34
N PHE A 168 -8.83 9.70 -8.83
CA PHE A 168 -8.96 9.96 -7.39
C PHE A 168 -10.39 9.73 -6.91
N LEU A 169 -11.40 10.11 -7.71
CA LEU A 169 -12.80 9.91 -7.35
C LEU A 169 -13.19 8.43 -7.38
N ILE A 170 -12.68 7.67 -8.35
CA ILE A 170 -12.88 6.22 -8.43
C ILE A 170 -12.33 5.56 -7.16
N ALA A 171 -11.16 5.99 -6.67
CA ALA A 171 -10.59 5.46 -5.43
C ALA A 171 -11.54 5.61 -4.22
N LEU A 172 -12.42 6.62 -4.19
CA LEU A 172 -13.38 6.83 -3.09
C LEU A 172 -14.42 5.71 -2.94
N ILE A 173 -14.58 4.83 -3.94
CA ILE A 173 -15.45 3.65 -3.86
C ILE A 173 -15.08 2.76 -2.64
N VAL A 174 -13.85 2.83 -2.14
CA VAL A 174 -13.45 2.11 -0.92
C VAL A 174 -14.31 2.46 0.30
N VAL A 175 -14.98 3.61 0.34
CA VAL A 175 -15.86 4.02 1.44
C VAL A 175 -16.97 3.00 1.69
N PHE A 176 -17.48 2.37 0.64
CA PHE A 176 -18.55 1.37 0.74
C PHE A 176 -18.10 0.10 1.45
N THR A 177 -16.80 -0.11 1.64
CA THR A 177 -16.25 -1.26 2.36
C THR A 177 -16.30 -1.07 3.88
N LEU A 178 -16.33 0.19 4.37
CA LEU A 178 -16.27 0.49 5.81
C LEU A 178 -17.33 -0.25 6.63
N PRO A 179 -18.63 -0.25 6.27
CA PRO A 179 -19.65 -0.95 7.06
C PRO A 179 -19.36 -2.45 7.20
N PHE A 180 -18.82 -3.07 6.15
CA PHE A 180 -18.45 -4.48 6.14
C PHE A 180 -17.23 -4.75 7.02
N LEU A 181 -16.23 -3.86 7.02
CA LEU A 181 -15.08 -3.95 7.91
C LEU A 181 -15.51 -3.85 9.39
N PHE A 182 -16.44 -2.94 9.72
CA PHE A 182 -16.98 -2.83 11.08
C PHE A 182 -17.78 -4.08 11.51
N LYS A 183 -18.45 -4.77 10.57
CA LYS A 183 -19.34 -5.90 10.87
C LYS A 183 -18.64 -7.26 10.85
N LEU A 184 -17.69 -7.47 9.93
CA LEU A 184 -17.11 -8.78 9.64
C LEU A 184 -15.78 -9.00 10.35
N LEU A 185 -14.99 -7.95 10.59
CA LEU A 185 -13.70 -8.11 11.25
C LEU A 185 -13.84 -8.11 12.78
N PRO A 186 -13.16 -9.03 13.48
CA PRO A 186 -13.17 -9.07 14.93
C PRO A 186 -12.53 -7.80 15.50
N LYS A 187 -13.10 -7.29 16.58
CA LYS A 187 -12.50 -6.20 17.37
C LYS A 187 -11.59 -6.85 18.41
N GLU A 188 -10.33 -7.07 18.05
CA GLU A 188 -9.34 -7.55 19.00
C GLU A 188 -8.91 -6.40 19.91
N ASN A 189 -9.01 -6.61 21.23
CA ASN A 189 -8.36 -5.74 22.20
C ASN A 189 -6.96 -6.29 22.44
N ASN A 190 -6.03 -6.06 21.51
CA ASN A 190 -4.62 -6.35 21.76
C ASN A 190 -4.14 -5.37 22.82
N THR A 191 -3.93 -5.86 24.04
CA THR A 191 -3.41 -5.11 25.19
C THR A 191 -1.88 -5.00 25.16
N ASN A 192 -1.23 -5.62 24.19
CA ASN A 192 0.21 -5.50 24.00
C ASN A 192 0.54 -4.10 23.48
N LYS A 193 1.44 -3.40 24.20
CA LYS A 193 1.98 -2.12 23.75
C LYS A 193 2.69 -2.35 22.42
N ALA A 194 2.22 -1.68 21.36
CA ALA A 194 2.94 -1.60 20.11
C ALA A 194 4.33 -1.03 20.38
N HIS A 195 5.37 -1.82 20.12
CA HIS A 195 6.74 -1.33 20.12
C HIS A 195 7.14 -1.14 18.65
N LEU A 196 6.95 0.07 18.16
CA LEU A 196 7.33 0.43 16.81
C LEU A 196 8.84 0.64 16.79
N ASP A 197 9.56 -0.26 16.15
CA ASP A 197 11.01 -0.19 16.00
C ASP A 197 11.37 0.89 14.96
N PHE A 198 11.46 2.13 15.44
CA PHE A 198 11.79 3.29 14.62
C PHE A 198 13.15 3.15 13.92
N VAL A 199 14.13 2.51 14.57
CA VAL A 199 15.47 2.32 13.99
C VAL A 199 15.41 1.35 12.83
N GLY A 200 14.72 0.21 13.02
CA GLY A 200 14.46 -0.76 11.94
C GLY A 200 13.71 -0.14 10.76
N LEU A 201 12.71 0.71 11.02
CA LEU A 201 11.97 1.42 9.97
C LEU A 201 12.82 2.41 9.17
N ILE A 202 13.68 3.18 9.85
CA ILE A 202 14.61 4.10 9.16
C ILE A 202 15.58 3.30 8.29
N LEU A 203 16.07 2.16 8.77
CA LEU A 203 16.97 1.30 8.00
C LEU A 203 16.26 0.71 6.77
N VAL A 204 15.04 0.20 6.91
CA VAL A 204 14.24 -0.29 5.78
C VAL A 204 13.97 0.83 4.77
N ALA A 205 13.59 2.02 5.24
CA ALA A 205 13.37 3.18 4.38
C ALA A 205 14.65 3.58 3.63
N THR A 206 15.81 3.53 4.30
CA THR A 206 17.12 3.83 3.71
C THR A 206 17.48 2.80 2.63
N ILE A 207 17.30 1.51 2.91
CA ILE A 207 17.53 0.44 1.93
C ILE A 207 16.61 0.62 0.72
N ALA A 208 15.30 0.78 0.93
CA ALA A 208 14.33 0.95 -0.14
C ALA A 208 14.66 2.17 -1.01
N THR A 209 14.99 3.31 -0.39
CA THR A 209 15.34 4.55 -1.09
C THR A 209 16.62 4.40 -1.90
N THR A 210 17.68 3.83 -1.32
CA THR A 210 18.97 3.67 -2.01
C THR A 210 18.89 2.66 -3.17
N VAL A 211 18.19 1.53 -2.98
CA VAL A 211 17.92 0.57 -4.06
C VAL A 211 17.11 1.23 -5.18
N MET A 212 16.08 1.99 -4.83
CA MET A 212 15.28 2.68 -5.83
C MET A 212 16.09 3.72 -6.62
N LEU A 213 16.88 4.56 -5.95
CA LEU A 213 17.74 5.54 -6.59
C LEU A 213 18.78 4.90 -7.50
N PHE A 214 19.30 3.72 -7.14
CA PHE A 214 20.15 2.91 -8.01
C PHE A 214 19.40 2.48 -9.27
N ILE A 215 18.19 1.92 -9.15
CA ILE A 215 17.40 1.50 -10.33
C ILE A 215 17.07 2.69 -11.23
N THR A 216 16.73 3.85 -10.65
CA THR A 216 16.35 5.06 -11.42
C THR A 216 17.54 5.72 -12.13
N ASN A 217 18.69 5.85 -11.45
CA ASN A 217 19.83 6.63 -11.98
C ASN A 217 20.99 5.75 -12.48
N PHE A 218 20.92 4.45 -12.25
CA PHE A 218 21.98 3.47 -12.55
C PHE A 218 23.37 3.85 -12.01
N ASN A 219 23.42 4.59 -10.89
CA ASN A 219 24.65 5.06 -10.27
C ASN A 219 25.07 4.11 -9.15
N TRP A 220 26.23 3.47 -9.34
CA TRP A 220 26.82 2.49 -8.42
C TRP A 220 27.02 2.98 -6.99
N LEU A 221 27.15 4.29 -6.76
CA LEU A 221 27.21 4.85 -5.39
C LEU A 221 25.96 4.52 -4.57
N TYR A 222 24.78 4.57 -5.19
CA TYR A 222 23.53 4.20 -4.52
C TYR A 222 23.47 2.70 -4.22
N MET A 223 24.09 1.86 -5.07
CA MET A 223 24.19 0.42 -4.81
C MET A 223 25.09 0.13 -3.61
N ILE A 224 26.23 0.83 -3.50
CA ILE A 224 27.13 0.71 -2.34
C ILE A 224 26.41 1.17 -1.07
N GLY A 225 25.68 2.29 -1.12
CA GLY A 225 24.85 2.76 -0.02
C GLY A 225 23.79 1.74 0.42
N ALA A 226 23.12 1.09 -0.55
CA ALA A 226 22.15 0.03 -0.28
C ALA A 226 22.79 -1.18 0.43
N LEU A 227 23.95 -1.64 -0.05
CA LEU A 227 24.67 -2.76 0.56
C LEU A 227 25.10 -2.44 1.99
N ILE A 228 25.61 -1.24 2.25
CA ILE A 228 25.97 -0.79 3.59
C ILE A 228 24.74 -0.78 4.50
N ALA A 229 23.63 -0.21 4.03
CA ALA A 229 22.40 -0.16 4.80
C ALA A 229 21.84 -1.56 5.11
N ILE A 230 21.93 -2.50 4.17
CA ILE A 230 21.58 -3.92 4.37
C ILE A 230 22.46 -4.56 5.44
N ILE A 231 23.77 -4.34 5.40
CA ILE A 231 24.71 -4.87 6.40
C ILE A 231 24.38 -4.31 7.79
N VAL A 232 24.17 -2.99 7.90
CA VAL A 232 23.79 -2.33 9.17
C VAL A 232 22.47 -2.89 9.69
N PHE A 233 21.48 -3.11 8.81
CA PHE A 233 20.21 -3.70 9.18
C PHE A 233 20.34 -5.15 9.65
N ALA A 234 21.15 -5.97 8.97
CA ALA A 234 21.40 -7.35 9.38
C ALA A 234 22.09 -7.42 10.76
N LEU A 235 23.07 -6.55 11.00
CA LEU A 235 23.74 -6.44 12.31
C LEU A 235 22.79 -5.94 13.40
N TYR A 236 21.92 -4.98 13.06
CA TYR A 236 20.92 -4.45 13.97
C TYR A 236 19.92 -5.53 14.39
N ILE A 237 19.35 -6.29 13.44
CA ILE A 237 18.45 -7.41 13.74
C ILE A 237 19.13 -8.46 14.62
N LYS A 238 20.39 -8.79 14.33
CA LYS A 238 21.14 -9.78 15.11
C LYS A 238 21.35 -9.38 16.57
N ASN A 239 21.43 -8.08 16.85
CA ASN A 239 21.65 -7.54 18.19
C ASN A 239 20.37 -7.04 18.88
N ALA A 240 19.27 -6.86 18.14
CA ALA A 240 18.00 -6.43 18.69
C ALA A 240 17.36 -7.56 19.51
N GLN A 241 17.01 -7.28 20.77
CA GLN A 241 16.35 -8.25 21.65
C GLN A 241 14.91 -8.58 21.22
N ARG A 242 14.32 -7.80 20.30
CA ARG A 242 13.00 -8.00 19.68
C ARG A 242 12.99 -7.45 18.25
N PRO A 243 13.52 -8.18 17.26
CA PRO A 243 13.50 -7.72 15.87
C PRO A 243 12.09 -7.69 15.28
N LEU A 244 11.88 -6.87 14.25
CA LEU A 244 10.63 -6.70 13.49
C LEU A 244 10.17 -7.97 12.73
N VAL A 245 10.83 -9.12 12.93
CA VAL A 245 10.49 -10.44 12.37
C VAL A 245 10.77 -11.53 13.39
#